data_AF-A0A5C4RLC6-F1
#
_entry.id   AF-A0A5C4RLC6-F1
#
_cell.length_a   1.000
_cell.length_b   1.000
_cell.length_c   1.000
_cell.angle_alpha   90.00
_cell.angle_beta   90.00
_cell.angle_gamma   90.00
#
_symmetry.space_group_name_H-M   'P 1'
#
loop_
_entity.id
_entity.type
_entity.pdbx_description
1 polymer ?
#
loop_
_entity_poly.entity_id
_entity_poly.type
_entity_poly.pdbx_seq_one_letter_code
_entity_poly.pdbx_strand_id
1 'polypeptide(L)'
;MADILKYGDTVRILNGYNKWQGGYLSTHGSNDIPGAKHNVLTVAPSFSDLGVIWRIKSGTGKPIGSEIVNDDIILLHNLAFCDGGYLGYYDGPNQTVPSGEIYPIITSDINTYSPKTLEWIIYCETPHSIKGNIIEGAIITLHNRWGNKGFLNSYGNANKPSTLYGVSLSGNSARKVHKVDQWKMEKINDPCPPTKPSNCGGECGTNDTGKHCFQLPHSIKFGLTAYNNTNIQQTIKVYIDDLLIDTLTGKGTNNPMATKTYTSGTGKVCIEIEGDGKPSKLRYFDNALDGKPGTVIIGAENGTNNNYNDCVMILNWPLV
;
A
#
# COMPACT_ATOMS: atom_id res chain seq x y z
N MET A 1 15.54 -16.26 17.01
CA MET A 1 15.44 -16.45 15.55
C MET A 1 15.36 -15.04 14.97
N ALA A 2 16.15 -14.70 13.95
CA ALA A 2 16.14 -13.33 13.43
C ALA A 2 14.91 -13.14 12.53
N ASP A 3 14.21 -12.02 12.70
CA ASP A 3 12.95 -11.76 12.00
C ASP A 3 13.19 -11.34 10.55
N ILE A 4 12.47 -11.94 9.61
CA ILE A 4 12.51 -11.58 8.19
C ILE A 4 11.91 -10.19 8.01
N LEU A 5 12.62 -9.30 7.28
CA LEU A 5 12.12 -7.99 6.91
C LEU A 5 11.05 -8.11 5.82
N LYS A 6 9.98 -7.33 5.96
CA LYS A 6 8.83 -7.31 5.05
C LYS A 6 8.53 -5.88 4.61
N TYR A 7 7.91 -5.75 3.43
CA TYR A 7 7.40 -4.45 3.01
C TYR A 7 6.32 -3.96 3.98
N GLY A 8 6.38 -2.68 4.35
CA GLY A 8 5.55 -2.08 5.38
C GLY A 8 6.20 -2.05 6.77
N ASP A 9 7.24 -2.83 7.02
CA ASP A 9 8.00 -2.76 8.27
C ASP A 9 8.62 -1.38 8.46
N THR A 10 8.63 -0.92 9.70
CA THR A 10 9.34 0.28 10.15
C THR A 10 10.64 -0.08 10.83
N VAL A 11 11.70 0.61 10.45
CA VAL A 11 13.07 0.31 10.85
C VAL A 11 13.85 1.56 11.23
N ARG A 12 14.88 1.36 12.07
CA ARG A 12 16.04 2.25 12.16
C ARG A 12 17.17 1.64 11.33
N ILE A 13 17.97 2.48 10.69
CA ILE A 13 19.03 2.03 9.78
C ILE A 13 20.41 2.46 10.32
N LEU A 14 21.17 1.52 10.89
CA LEU A 14 22.46 1.76 11.54
C LEU A 14 23.62 1.63 10.54
N ASN A 15 24.53 2.60 10.52
CA ASN A 15 25.70 2.60 9.67
C ASN A 15 26.87 1.76 10.23
N GLY A 16 27.55 1.02 9.36
CA GLY A 16 28.63 0.09 9.67
C GLY A 16 29.98 0.72 10.05
N TYR A 17 30.14 2.03 9.86
CA TYR A 17 31.39 2.73 10.15
C TYR A 17 31.87 2.53 11.59
N ASN A 18 33.19 2.42 11.75
CA ASN A 18 33.87 2.28 13.04
C ASN A 18 33.21 1.25 13.98
N LYS A 19 32.98 0.03 13.47
CA LYS A 19 32.32 -1.06 14.22
C LYS A 19 30.90 -0.70 14.66
N TRP A 20 30.07 -0.24 13.72
CA TRP A 20 28.67 0.14 13.97
C TRP A 20 28.47 1.40 14.85
N GLN A 21 29.48 2.27 14.89
CA GLN A 21 29.42 3.58 15.56
C GLN A 21 29.13 4.74 14.58
N GLY A 22 28.80 4.42 13.32
CA GLY A 22 28.44 5.41 12.30
C GLY A 22 27.12 6.13 12.55
N GLY A 23 26.31 5.66 13.50
CA GLY A 23 25.02 6.24 13.84
C GLY A 23 23.88 5.81 12.92
N TYR A 24 22.68 6.27 13.23
CA TYR A 24 21.46 5.94 12.50
C TYR A 24 21.17 6.95 11.39
N LEU A 25 20.78 6.46 10.21
CA LEU A 25 20.28 7.29 9.12
C LEU A 25 19.07 8.10 9.58
N SER A 26 19.13 9.42 9.42
CA SER A 26 18.11 10.35 9.89
C SER A 26 17.86 11.45 8.88
N THR A 27 16.64 11.96 8.88
CA THR A 27 16.35 13.31 8.36
C THR A 27 16.72 14.37 9.40
N HIS A 28 17.08 15.58 8.95
CA HIS A 28 17.39 16.70 9.83
C HIS A 28 17.11 18.07 9.17
N GLY A 29 16.23 18.84 9.80
CA GLY A 29 15.88 20.20 9.39
C GLY A 29 15.26 20.28 7.98
N SER A 30 14.86 21.47 7.56
CA SER A 30 14.46 21.73 6.17
C SER A 30 15.66 21.71 5.23
N ASN A 31 15.41 21.47 3.95
CA ASN A 31 16.40 21.56 2.90
C ASN A 31 16.01 22.68 1.91
N ASP A 32 16.97 23.53 1.56
CA ASP A 32 16.72 24.68 0.69
C ASP A 32 16.68 24.29 -0.80
N ILE A 33 16.98 23.03 -1.14
CA ILE A 33 16.83 22.49 -2.48
C ILE A 33 15.33 22.46 -2.86
N PRO A 34 14.92 23.09 -3.98
CA PRO A 34 13.51 23.17 -4.38
C PRO A 34 12.85 21.79 -4.55
N GLY A 35 11.90 21.46 -3.67
CA GLY A 35 11.18 20.17 -3.68
C GLY A 35 11.76 19.12 -2.74
N ALA A 36 12.91 19.38 -2.12
CA ALA A 36 13.42 18.59 -1.01
C ALA A 36 12.65 18.93 0.28
N LYS A 37 12.37 17.92 1.10
CA LYS A 37 11.79 18.07 2.44
C LYS A 37 12.88 18.26 3.49
N HIS A 38 13.80 17.29 3.58
CA HIS A 38 14.83 17.29 4.62
C HIS A 38 16.22 16.96 4.09
N ASN A 39 17.24 17.38 4.84
CA ASN A 39 18.59 16.85 4.68
C ASN A 39 18.67 15.45 5.26
N VAL A 40 19.58 14.62 4.76
CA VAL A 40 19.83 13.28 5.27
C VAL A 40 21.26 13.15 5.76
N LEU A 41 21.42 12.57 6.95
CA LEU A 41 22.68 12.43 7.67
C LEU A 41 22.58 11.29 8.69
N THR A 42 23.63 11.04 9.46
CA THR A 42 23.57 10.11 10.59
C THR A 42 23.59 10.82 11.95
N VAL A 43 22.93 10.22 12.94
CA VAL A 43 22.84 10.71 14.32
C VAL A 43 23.24 9.63 15.33
N ALA A 44 23.60 10.04 16.54
CA ALA A 44 23.98 9.12 17.61
C ALA A 44 22.80 8.24 18.06
N PRO A 45 23.05 7.02 18.58
CA PRO A 45 22.00 6.13 19.10
C PRO A 45 21.08 6.73 20.17
N SER A 46 21.57 7.70 20.93
CA SER A 46 20.80 8.41 21.95
C SER A 46 19.78 9.40 21.38
N PHE A 47 19.86 9.71 20.08
CA PHE A 47 18.92 10.62 19.43
C PHE A 47 17.61 9.87 19.12
N SER A 48 16.51 10.32 19.74
CA SER A 48 15.19 9.69 19.63
C SER A 48 14.18 10.64 19.02
N ASP A 49 14.25 10.81 17.70
CA ASP A 49 13.30 11.57 16.89
C ASP A 49 12.64 10.61 15.87
N LEU A 50 11.45 10.96 15.38
CA LEU A 50 10.83 10.30 14.24
C LEU A 50 11.70 10.39 12.97
N GLY A 51 12.62 11.37 12.89
CA GLY A 51 13.59 11.49 11.81
C GLY A 51 14.48 10.25 11.60
N VAL A 52 14.71 9.41 12.61
CA VAL A 52 15.52 8.17 12.46
C VAL A 52 14.71 6.96 12.00
N ILE A 53 13.40 7.12 11.80
CA ILE A 53 12.47 6.03 11.53
C ILE A 53 12.10 6.01 10.05
N TRP A 54 12.24 4.84 9.44
CA TRP A 54 12.01 4.63 8.01
C TRP A 54 11.04 3.48 7.80
N ARG A 55 10.05 3.67 6.94
CA ARG A 55 9.19 2.59 6.45
C ARG A 55 9.72 2.07 5.12
N ILE A 56 9.86 0.76 5.01
CA ILE A 56 10.29 0.11 3.77
C ILE A 56 9.06 -0.08 2.88
N LYS A 57 9.05 0.53 1.69
CA LYS A 57 7.99 0.34 0.68
C LYS A 57 8.55 -0.36 -0.56
N SER A 58 7.66 -1.02 -1.31
CA SER A 58 8.06 -1.66 -2.57
C SER A 58 8.18 -0.63 -3.69
N GLY A 59 9.31 -0.63 -4.40
CA GLY A 59 9.48 0.13 -5.64
C GLY A 59 8.79 -0.51 -6.85
N THR A 60 8.48 -1.81 -6.79
CA THR A 60 7.86 -2.58 -7.89
C THR A 60 6.40 -2.96 -7.66
N GLY A 61 5.76 -2.40 -6.62
CA GLY A 61 4.35 -2.69 -6.29
C GLY A 61 4.07 -4.02 -5.57
N LYS A 62 5.07 -4.69 -4.97
CA LYS A 62 4.82 -5.85 -4.08
C LYS A 62 3.95 -5.43 -2.88
N PRO A 63 3.01 -6.28 -2.44
CA PRO A 63 2.09 -5.92 -1.37
C PRO A 63 2.78 -5.88 0.01
N ILE A 64 2.22 -5.05 0.91
CA ILE A 64 2.62 -4.98 2.32
C ILE A 64 2.56 -6.38 2.95
N GLY A 65 3.55 -6.71 3.77
CA GLY A 65 3.71 -8.01 4.40
C GLY A 65 4.48 -9.03 3.56
N SER A 66 4.76 -8.74 2.29
CA SER A 66 5.65 -9.59 1.47
C SER A 66 7.08 -9.50 1.99
N GLU A 67 7.78 -10.63 1.98
CA GLU A 67 9.19 -10.72 2.38
C GLU A 67 10.09 -9.94 1.42
N ILE A 68 11.09 -9.27 1.98
CA ILE A 68 12.15 -8.60 1.23
C ILE A 68 13.26 -9.63 0.97
N VAL A 69 13.68 -9.71 -0.29
CA VAL A 69 14.80 -10.55 -0.73
C VAL A 69 15.89 -9.71 -1.38
N ASN A 70 17.08 -10.27 -1.53
CA ASN A 70 18.17 -9.64 -2.27
C ASN A 70 17.72 -9.17 -3.67
N ASP A 71 18.29 -8.04 -4.08
CA ASP A 71 18.06 -7.38 -5.36
C ASP A 71 16.66 -6.77 -5.54
N ASP A 72 15.84 -6.78 -4.48
CA ASP A 72 14.58 -6.06 -4.48
C ASP A 72 14.79 -4.55 -4.58
N ILE A 73 13.90 -3.90 -5.35
CA ILE A 73 13.85 -2.44 -5.42
C ILE A 73 12.91 -1.95 -4.32
N ILE A 74 13.45 -1.16 -3.42
CA ILE A 74 12.76 -0.58 -2.28
C ILE A 74 12.71 0.95 -2.40
N LEU A 75 11.74 1.52 -1.73
CA LEU A 75 11.68 2.94 -1.39
C LEU A 75 11.77 3.04 0.14
N LEU A 76 12.50 4.04 0.63
CA LEU A 76 12.62 4.30 2.07
C LEU A 76 11.86 5.58 2.41
N HIS A 77 10.71 5.45 3.06
CA HIS A 77 9.87 6.56 3.47
C HIS A 77 10.20 6.99 4.89
N ASN A 78 10.73 8.19 5.09
CA ASN A 78 11.00 8.74 6.40
C ASN A 78 9.71 9.10 7.13
N LEU A 79 9.65 8.82 8.43
CA LEU A 79 8.46 9.06 9.25
C LEU A 79 8.55 10.32 10.12
N ALA A 80 9.51 11.23 9.89
CA ALA A 80 9.49 12.55 10.52
C ALA A 80 8.13 13.21 10.28
N PHE A 81 7.45 13.59 11.37
CA PHE A 81 6.09 14.15 11.33
C PHE A 81 5.08 13.31 10.52
N CYS A 82 5.33 12.00 10.40
CA CYS A 82 4.58 11.04 9.59
C CYS A 82 4.58 11.28 8.06
N ASP A 83 5.36 12.25 7.57
CA ASP A 83 5.43 12.63 6.15
C ASP A 83 6.82 13.18 5.76
N GLY A 84 7.88 12.55 6.26
CA GLY A 84 9.26 13.00 6.07
C GLY A 84 9.79 12.85 4.64
N GLY A 85 9.01 12.27 3.73
CA GLY A 85 9.37 12.04 2.34
C GLY A 85 10.23 10.79 2.11
N TYR A 86 10.55 10.52 0.85
CA TYR A 86 11.28 9.35 0.39
C TYR A 86 12.76 9.67 0.21
N LEU A 87 13.63 8.76 0.67
CA LEU A 87 15.07 8.84 0.48
C LEU A 87 15.41 8.84 -1.01
N GLY A 88 16.13 9.86 -1.46
CA GLY A 88 16.66 9.90 -2.81
C GLY A 88 17.89 10.76 -2.93
N TYR A 89 18.53 10.66 -4.09
CA TYR A 89 19.59 11.59 -4.46
C TYR A 89 19.03 12.79 -5.22
N TYR A 90 19.71 13.92 -5.15
CA TYR A 90 19.38 15.10 -5.95
C TYR A 90 20.39 15.27 -7.09
N ASP A 91 19.90 15.46 -8.31
CA ASP A 91 20.70 15.56 -9.55
C ASP A 91 20.45 16.92 -10.25
N GLY A 92 20.63 18.00 -9.48
CA GLY A 92 20.43 19.35 -9.97
C GLY A 92 21.73 20.13 -10.17
N PRO A 93 21.66 21.30 -10.84
CA PRO A 93 22.83 22.13 -11.11
C PRO A 93 23.45 22.70 -9.82
N ASN A 94 24.77 22.93 -9.83
CA ASN A 94 25.56 23.57 -8.75
C ASN A 94 25.58 22.81 -7.41
N GLN A 95 25.40 21.50 -7.42
CA GLN A 95 25.55 20.67 -6.24
C GLN A 95 26.99 20.65 -5.72
N THR A 96 27.15 20.86 -4.41
CA THR A 96 28.43 20.71 -3.73
C THR A 96 28.37 19.46 -2.88
N VAL A 97 29.14 18.45 -3.27
CA VAL A 97 29.33 17.22 -2.49
C VAL A 97 30.81 17.07 -2.12
N PRO A 98 31.14 16.41 -1.00
CA PRO A 98 32.53 16.14 -0.65
C PRO A 98 33.28 15.43 -1.79
N SER A 99 34.59 15.68 -1.90
CA SER A 99 35.41 15.04 -2.93
C SER A 99 35.25 13.51 -2.91
N GLY A 100 34.96 12.92 -4.08
CA GLY A 100 34.71 11.48 -4.24
C GLY A 100 33.24 11.05 -4.10
N GLU A 101 32.33 11.97 -3.76
CA GLU A 101 30.88 11.75 -3.80
C GLU A 101 30.26 12.20 -5.12
N ILE A 102 29.12 11.61 -5.47
CA ILE A 102 28.41 11.85 -6.73
C ILE A 102 27.26 12.83 -6.52
N TYR A 103 26.37 12.52 -5.57
CA TYR A 103 25.13 13.27 -5.35
C TYR A 103 24.83 13.43 -3.85
N PRO A 104 24.27 14.57 -3.42
CA PRO A 104 23.76 14.71 -2.06
C PRO A 104 22.49 13.88 -1.90
N ILE A 105 22.24 13.41 -0.68
CA ILE A 105 21.03 12.65 -0.34
C ILE A 105 20.06 13.54 0.41
N ILE A 106 18.80 13.47 -0.01
CA ILE A 106 17.69 14.25 0.50
C ILE A 106 16.47 13.35 0.71
N THR A 107 15.42 13.91 1.29
CA THR A 107 14.07 13.36 1.13
C THR A 107 13.19 14.27 0.28
N SER A 108 12.22 13.69 -0.42
CA SER A 108 11.21 14.42 -1.19
C SER A 108 9.88 13.68 -1.25
N ASP A 109 8.83 14.33 -1.75
CA ASP A 109 7.63 13.57 -2.12
C ASP A 109 7.92 12.67 -3.33
N ILE A 110 7.12 11.61 -3.43
CA ILE A 110 7.30 10.55 -4.43
C ILE A 110 7.16 11.05 -5.88
N ASN A 111 6.43 12.15 -6.08
CA ASN A 111 6.14 12.73 -7.40
C ASN A 111 6.94 14.01 -7.69
N THR A 112 7.80 14.46 -6.76
CA THR A 112 8.53 15.73 -6.93
C THR A 112 9.68 15.60 -7.92
N TYR A 113 10.43 14.51 -7.82
CA TYR A 113 11.56 14.22 -8.71
C TYR A 113 11.29 12.96 -9.52
N SER A 114 12.19 12.67 -10.48
CA SER A 114 12.13 11.41 -11.21
C SER A 114 12.11 10.24 -10.23
N PRO A 115 11.19 9.26 -10.37
CA PRO A 115 11.17 8.08 -9.51
C PRO A 115 12.51 7.35 -9.44
N LYS A 116 13.34 7.51 -10.48
CA LYS A 116 14.70 6.98 -10.57
C LYS A 116 15.59 7.38 -9.39
N THR A 117 15.39 8.58 -8.83
CA THR A 117 16.24 9.05 -7.73
C THR A 117 15.90 8.42 -6.39
N LEU A 118 14.69 7.86 -6.26
CA LEU A 118 14.13 7.30 -5.03
C LEU A 118 14.28 5.78 -4.92
N GLU A 119 14.59 5.10 -6.03
CA GLU A 119 14.64 3.65 -6.12
C GLU A 119 16.01 3.09 -5.71
N TRP A 120 16.02 2.31 -4.62
CA TRP A 120 17.21 1.67 -4.08
C TRP A 120 17.08 0.16 -4.21
N ILE A 121 18.11 -0.49 -4.72
CA ILE A 121 18.21 -1.93 -4.67
C ILE A 121 18.90 -2.31 -3.35
N ILE A 122 18.29 -3.22 -2.61
CA ILE A 122 18.80 -3.75 -1.36
C ILE A 122 19.57 -5.05 -1.61
N TYR A 123 20.78 -5.14 -1.07
CA TYR A 123 21.64 -6.32 -1.25
C TYR A 123 22.32 -6.73 0.05
N CYS A 124 22.21 -8.01 0.41
CA CYS A 124 22.89 -8.65 1.52
C CYS A 124 23.89 -9.70 0.99
N GLU A 125 25.18 -9.55 1.32
CA GLU A 125 26.23 -10.47 0.85
C GLU A 125 26.06 -11.89 1.42
N THR A 126 25.58 -12.00 2.66
CA THR A 126 25.35 -13.28 3.35
C THR A 126 23.87 -13.45 3.68
N PRO A 127 23.02 -13.77 2.68
CA PRO A 127 21.58 -13.90 2.89
C PRO A 127 21.24 -15.06 3.83
N HIS A 128 20.12 -14.94 4.54
CA HIS A 128 19.70 -15.93 5.54
C HIS A 128 19.24 -17.25 4.94
N SER A 129 18.77 -17.23 3.69
CA SER A 129 18.19 -18.39 3.00
C SER A 129 18.64 -18.45 1.55
N ILE A 130 18.43 -19.61 0.92
CA ILE A 130 18.64 -19.79 -0.53
C ILE A 130 17.75 -18.84 -1.36
N LYS A 131 16.59 -18.45 -0.82
CA LYS A 131 15.70 -17.47 -1.46
C LYS A 131 16.23 -16.03 -1.38
N GLY A 132 17.31 -15.79 -0.65
CA GLY A 132 17.88 -14.46 -0.50
C GLY A 132 17.14 -13.59 0.52
N ASN A 133 16.36 -14.17 1.45
CA ASN A 133 15.60 -13.38 2.43
C ASN A 133 16.53 -12.50 3.28
N ILE A 134 16.13 -11.24 3.46
CA ILE A 134 16.82 -10.28 4.31
C ILE A 134 16.17 -10.30 5.70
N ILE A 135 16.98 -10.49 6.73
CA ILE A 135 16.56 -10.52 8.13
C ILE A 135 17.01 -9.25 8.86
N GLU A 136 16.36 -8.97 9.98
CA GLU A 136 16.80 -7.93 10.91
C GLU A 136 18.26 -8.13 11.32
N GLY A 137 19.01 -7.02 11.35
CA GLY A 137 20.43 -7.02 11.71
C GLY A 137 21.36 -7.63 10.65
N ALA A 138 20.85 -8.07 9.49
CA ALA A 138 21.68 -8.45 8.35
C ALA A 138 22.50 -7.25 7.86
N ILE A 139 23.73 -7.52 7.42
CA ILE A 139 24.58 -6.49 6.79
C ILE A 139 24.11 -6.33 5.35
N ILE A 140 23.63 -5.13 5.03
CA ILE A 140 23.14 -4.79 3.70
C ILE A 140 23.94 -3.63 3.11
N THR A 141 23.83 -3.49 1.79
CA THR A 141 24.17 -2.29 1.05
C THR A 141 22.94 -1.81 0.29
N LEU A 142 22.84 -0.50 0.09
CA LEU A 142 21.78 0.14 -0.68
C LEU A 142 22.42 0.82 -1.88
N HIS A 143 22.05 0.41 -3.09
CA HIS A 143 22.56 1.01 -4.30
C HIS A 143 21.43 1.62 -5.11
N ASN A 144 21.62 2.83 -5.63
CA ASN A 144 20.58 3.42 -6.46
C ASN A 144 20.46 2.63 -7.77
N ARG A 145 19.22 2.37 -8.20
CA ARG A 145 18.94 1.55 -9.39
C ARG A 145 19.43 2.19 -10.69
N TRP A 146 19.52 3.51 -10.74
CA TRP A 146 19.74 4.28 -11.96
C TRP A 146 21.03 5.10 -11.93
N GLY A 147 21.48 5.54 -13.11
CA GLY A 147 22.73 6.30 -13.26
C GLY A 147 23.98 5.45 -13.01
N ASN A 148 25.04 6.07 -12.47
CA ASN A 148 26.35 5.46 -12.20
C ASN A 148 26.35 4.41 -11.06
N LYS A 149 25.17 3.91 -10.63
CA LYS A 149 25.01 2.84 -9.62
C LYS A 149 25.83 3.06 -8.35
N GLY A 150 25.64 4.22 -7.73
CA GLY A 150 26.32 4.55 -6.48
C GLY A 150 25.68 3.91 -5.25
N PHE A 151 26.46 3.79 -4.18
CA PHE A 151 26.03 3.27 -2.88
C PHE A 151 25.62 4.40 -1.95
N LEU A 152 24.61 4.16 -1.13
CA LEU A 152 24.30 5.03 0.00
C LEU A 152 25.43 4.94 1.03
N ASN A 153 26.11 6.05 1.25
CA ASN A 153 27.35 6.10 2.03
C ASN A 153 27.30 7.19 3.09
N SER A 154 27.84 6.93 4.29
CA SER A 154 28.12 7.97 5.29
C SER A 154 29.55 8.50 5.15
N TYR A 155 29.75 9.81 5.06
CA TYR A 155 31.08 10.38 4.95
C TYR A 155 31.20 11.78 5.53
N GLY A 156 32.35 12.03 6.18
CA GLY A 156 32.72 13.33 6.72
C GLY A 156 31.80 13.78 7.86
N ASN A 157 32.21 14.82 8.60
CA ASN A 157 31.34 15.39 9.63
C ASN A 157 30.16 16.13 8.97
N ALA A 158 28.93 15.90 9.43
CA ALA A 158 27.74 16.58 8.93
C ALA A 158 27.70 18.08 9.26
N ASN A 159 28.50 18.53 10.24
CA ASN A 159 28.62 19.92 10.69
C ASN A 159 27.26 20.56 11.08
N LYS A 160 26.32 19.76 11.59
CA LYS A 160 25.03 20.19 12.11
C LYS A 160 24.86 19.77 13.58
N PRO A 161 24.09 20.51 14.41
CA PRO A 161 23.88 20.16 15.81
C PRO A 161 23.31 18.76 15.98
N SER A 162 23.83 17.98 16.93
CA SER A 162 23.33 16.62 17.24
C SER A 162 23.48 15.60 16.10
N THR A 163 24.37 15.85 15.14
CA THR A 163 24.64 14.96 13.99
C THR A 163 26.05 14.39 14.04
N LEU A 164 26.28 13.30 13.33
CA LEU A 164 27.58 12.62 13.23
C LEU A 164 28.18 12.82 11.84
N TYR A 165 27.62 12.16 10.83
CA TYR A 165 28.21 12.12 9.50
C TYR A 165 27.24 12.54 8.40
N GLY A 166 27.76 13.15 7.34
CA GLY A 166 26.99 13.43 6.14
C GLY A 166 26.64 12.14 5.41
N VAL A 167 25.58 12.15 4.61
CA VAL A 167 25.18 11.00 3.78
C VAL A 167 25.13 11.43 2.31
N SER A 168 25.68 10.61 1.43
CA SER A 168 25.87 10.91 0.01
C SER A 168 25.79 9.65 -0.85
N LEU A 169 25.54 9.82 -2.14
CA LEU A 169 25.70 8.75 -3.11
C LEU A 169 27.16 8.65 -3.54
N SER A 170 27.78 7.48 -3.37
CA SER A 170 29.21 7.28 -3.63
C SER A 170 29.48 6.23 -4.70
N GLY A 171 30.39 6.54 -5.63
CA GLY A 171 30.94 5.55 -6.58
C GLY A 171 32.28 4.96 -6.15
N ASN A 172 32.84 5.41 -5.02
CA ASN A 172 34.24 5.17 -4.67
C ASN A 172 34.46 3.82 -3.97
N SER A 173 35.16 2.90 -4.63
CA SER A 173 35.51 1.59 -4.10
C SER A 173 36.41 1.65 -2.86
N ALA A 174 37.23 2.69 -2.69
CA ALA A 174 38.10 2.85 -1.52
C ALA A 174 37.31 3.02 -0.22
N ARG A 175 36.07 3.52 -0.30
CA ARG A 175 35.21 3.74 0.89
C ARG A 175 34.57 2.45 1.40
N LYS A 176 34.45 1.43 0.55
CA LYS A 176 33.98 0.09 0.96
C LYS A 176 34.86 -0.53 2.06
N VAL A 177 36.16 -0.21 2.05
CA VAL A 177 37.13 -0.70 3.04
C VAL A 177 36.77 -0.27 4.47
N HIS A 178 36.13 0.89 4.63
CA HIS A 178 35.73 1.43 5.93
C HIS A 178 34.29 1.06 6.34
N LYS A 179 33.59 0.26 5.52
CA LYS A 179 32.21 -0.21 5.78
C LYS A 179 31.20 0.92 5.94
N VAL A 180 31.49 2.08 5.37
CA VAL A 180 30.62 3.27 5.43
C VAL A 180 29.41 3.17 4.51
N ASP A 181 29.42 2.21 3.59
CA ASP A 181 28.33 1.81 2.70
C ASP A 181 27.52 0.61 3.24
N GLN A 182 27.93 0.05 4.38
CA GLN A 182 27.25 -1.06 5.03
C GLN A 182 26.24 -0.55 6.04
N TRP A 183 25.06 -1.17 6.07
CA TRP A 183 23.96 -0.80 6.94
C TRP A 183 23.34 -2.02 7.61
N LYS A 184 22.65 -1.80 8.72
CA LYS A 184 21.76 -2.77 9.38
C LYS A 184 20.40 -2.14 9.58
N MET A 185 19.36 -2.92 9.34
CA MET A 185 17.98 -2.51 9.64
C MET A 185 17.54 -3.20 10.93
N GLU A 186 17.02 -2.39 11.86
CA GLU A 186 16.50 -2.80 13.17
C GLU A 186 15.01 -2.48 13.19
N LYS A 187 14.16 -3.48 13.41
CA LYS A 187 12.71 -3.27 13.44
C LYS A 187 12.33 -2.46 14.66
N ILE A 188 11.37 -1.58 14.48
CA ILE A 188 10.79 -0.77 15.55
C ILE A 188 9.28 -0.66 15.34
N ASN A 189 8.57 -0.36 16.42
CA ASN A 189 7.13 -0.11 16.36
C ASN A 189 6.86 1.12 15.47
N ASP A 190 5.84 1.00 14.64
CA ASP A 190 5.44 2.05 13.72
C ASP A 190 4.78 3.21 14.49
N PRO A 191 5.41 4.40 14.58
CA PRO A 191 4.84 5.55 15.28
C PRO A 191 3.76 6.26 14.45
N CYS A 192 3.71 5.98 13.14
CA CYS A 192 2.86 6.63 12.17
C CYS A 192 2.16 5.56 11.34
N PRO A 193 1.43 4.61 11.96
CA PRO A 193 0.85 3.47 11.26
C PRO A 193 0.08 4.01 10.06
N PRO A 194 0.31 3.46 8.85
CA PRO A 194 -0.43 3.92 7.69
C PRO A 194 -1.91 3.84 8.07
N THR A 195 -2.66 4.91 7.80
CA THR A 195 -4.11 4.82 7.85
C THR A 195 -4.45 3.59 7.01
N LYS A 196 -5.06 2.59 7.65
CA LYS A 196 -5.59 1.40 6.98
C LYS A 196 -6.21 1.90 5.67
N PRO A 197 -5.83 1.36 4.50
CA PRO A 197 -6.24 1.97 3.23
C PRO A 197 -7.76 2.20 3.27
N SER A 198 -8.16 3.47 3.27
CA SER A 198 -9.55 3.91 3.21
C SER A 198 -10.19 3.56 1.86
N ASN A 199 -9.43 2.92 0.96
CA ASN A 199 -9.80 2.66 -0.41
C ASN A 199 -10.40 1.25 -0.59
N CYS A 200 -10.75 0.55 0.48
CA CYS A 200 -11.88 -0.38 0.42
C CYS A 200 -13.18 0.44 0.34
N GLY A 201 -13.32 1.24 -0.71
CA GLY A 201 -14.51 2.05 -0.97
C GLY A 201 -15.69 1.15 -1.26
N GLY A 202 -16.82 1.43 -0.64
CA GLY A 202 -18.08 0.78 -0.92
C GLY A 202 -19.23 1.64 -0.39
N GLU A 203 -20.36 1.61 -1.08
CA GLU A 203 -21.57 2.28 -0.63
C GLU A 203 -22.35 1.31 0.26
N CYS A 204 -22.85 1.81 1.38
CA CYS A 204 -23.84 1.09 2.18
C CYS A 204 -25.01 2.02 2.44
N GLY A 205 -26.21 1.44 2.43
CA GLY A 205 -27.40 2.25 2.57
C GLY A 205 -28.65 1.41 2.72
N THR A 206 -29.76 2.14 2.74
CA THR A 206 -31.11 1.60 2.83
C THR A 206 -31.95 2.17 1.70
N ASN A 207 -32.91 1.40 1.20
CA ASN A 207 -33.84 1.85 0.18
C ASN A 207 -35.22 1.22 0.40
N ASP A 208 -36.21 2.05 0.65
CA ASP A 208 -37.59 1.61 0.94
C ASP A 208 -38.47 1.54 -0.33
N THR A 209 -37.92 1.85 -1.51
CA THR A 209 -38.62 1.73 -2.80
C THR A 209 -38.45 0.36 -3.44
N GLY A 210 -37.70 -0.54 -2.79
CA GLY A 210 -37.44 -1.89 -3.28
C GLY A 210 -36.43 -1.97 -4.40
N LYS A 211 -35.73 -0.89 -4.76
CA LYS A 211 -34.81 -0.88 -5.91
C LYS A 211 -33.47 -0.22 -5.59
N HIS A 212 -32.38 -0.95 -5.79
CA HIS A 212 -31.01 -0.41 -5.68
C HIS A 212 -30.31 -0.46 -7.04
N CYS A 213 -29.59 0.60 -7.38
CA CYS A 213 -28.81 0.70 -8.61
C CYS A 213 -27.36 0.99 -8.28
N PHE A 214 -26.44 0.36 -8.99
CA PHE A 214 -24.99 0.52 -8.80
C PHE A 214 -24.28 0.40 -10.15
N GLN A 215 -23.05 0.94 -10.20
CA GLN A 215 -22.25 0.96 -11.41
C GLN A 215 -21.18 -0.15 -11.39
N LEU A 216 -21.26 -1.05 -12.35
CA LEU A 216 -20.22 -2.04 -12.64
C LEU A 216 -19.30 -1.58 -13.76
N PRO A 217 -18.10 -2.16 -13.91
CA PRO A 217 -17.30 -1.98 -15.11
C PRO A 217 -18.08 -2.38 -16.37
N HIS A 218 -17.82 -1.70 -17.49
CA HIS A 218 -18.48 -1.96 -18.77
C HIS A 218 -18.23 -3.41 -19.23
N SER A 219 -19.29 -4.05 -19.74
CA SER A 219 -19.27 -5.38 -20.35
C SER A 219 -18.59 -6.46 -19.49
N ILE A 220 -18.70 -6.35 -18.17
CA ILE A 220 -18.15 -7.33 -17.24
C ILE A 220 -19.15 -8.45 -17.01
N LYS A 221 -18.68 -9.70 -16.98
CA LYS A 221 -19.47 -10.82 -16.50
C LYS A 221 -19.56 -10.78 -14.97
N PHE A 222 -20.77 -10.92 -14.44
CA PHE A 222 -21.01 -11.02 -13.00
C PHE A 222 -21.98 -12.15 -12.69
N GLY A 223 -21.78 -12.76 -11.52
CA GLY A 223 -22.69 -13.75 -10.97
C GLY A 223 -23.74 -13.08 -10.10
N LEU A 224 -24.92 -13.69 -10.02
CA LEU A 224 -25.95 -13.39 -9.06
C LEU A 224 -26.35 -14.69 -8.38
N THR A 225 -26.33 -14.71 -7.05
CA THR A 225 -26.91 -15.80 -6.25
C THR A 225 -27.93 -15.21 -5.30
N ALA A 226 -29.13 -15.77 -5.28
CA ALA A 226 -30.24 -15.31 -4.45
C ALA A 226 -30.78 -16.45 -3.58
N TYR A 227 -31.16 -16.12 -2.35
CA TYR A 227 -31.74 -17.01 -1.36
C TYR A 227 -33.01 -16.39 -0.79
N ASN A 228 -34.04 -17.21 -0.60
CA ASN A 228 -35.24 -16.87 0.13
C ASN A 228 -35.17 -17.41 1.54
N ASN A 229 -35.71 -16.65 2.47
CA ASN A 229 -35.87 -17.07 3.85
C ASN A 229 -37.28 -16.82 4.41
N THR A 230 -38.27 -16.70 3.54
CA THR A 230 -39.63 -16.35 3.94
C THR A 230 -40.67 -17.13 3.14
N ASN A 231 -41.85 -17.30 3.73
CA ASN A 231 -43.00 -17.90 3.06
C ASN A 231 -43.82 -16.88 2.24
N ILE A 232 -43.41 -15.62 2.22
CA ILE A 232 -43.90 -14.62 1.26
C ILE A 232 -43.21 -14.89 -0.08
N GLN A 233 -43.92 -14.78 -1.21
CA GLN A 233 -43.27 -14.93 -2.50
C GLN A 233 -42.38 -13.73 -2.78
N GLN A 234 -41.10 -13.98 -2.97
CA GLN A 234 -40.10 -13.00 -3.36
C GLN A 234 -39.97 -12.95 -4.87
N THR A 235 -39.87 -11.74 -5.42
CA THR A 235 -39.64 -11.48 -6.84
C THR A 235 -38.45 -10.55 -6.98
N ILE A 236 -37.40 -10.99 -7.68
CA ILE A 236 -36.22 -10.19 -8.01
C ILE A 236 -36.26 -9.86 -9.50
N LYS A 237 -36.29 -8.58 -9.84
CA LYS A 237 -36.18 -8.08 -11.22
C LYS A 237 -34.78 -7.52 -11.44
N VAL A 238 -34.11 -8.02 -12.47
CA VAL A 238 -32.75 -7.62 -12.82
C VAL A 238 -32.80 -6.70 -14.02
N TYR A 239 -32.30 -5.47 -13.84
CA TYR A 239 -32.19 -4.49 -14.91
C TYR A 239 -30.73 -4.24 -15.27
N ILE A 240 -30.44 -4.19 -16.57
CA ILE A 240 -29.14 -3.78 -17.11
C ILE A 240 -29.40 -2.67 -18.12
N ASP A 241 -28.73 -1.53 -17.95
CA ASP A 241 -28.92 -0.34 -18.78
C ASP A 241 -30.40 0.08 -18.90
N ASP A 242 -31.09 0.06 -17.75
CA ASP A 242 -32.53 0.35 -17.59
C ASP A 242 -33.50 -0.64 -18.27
N LEU A 243 -32.99 -1.68 -18.93
CA LEU A 243 -33.79 -2.74 -19.53
C LEU A 243 -34.00 -3.89 -18.53
N LEU A 244 -35.23 -4.35 -18.37
CA LEU A 244 -35.53 -5.56 -17.58
C LEU A 244 -35.01 -6.79 -18.33
N ILE A 245 -34.00 -7.45 -17.79
CA ILE A 245 -33.32 -8.59 -18.41
C ILE A 245 -33.84 -9.92 -17.86
N ASP A 246 -34.17 -9.98 -16.56
CA ASP A 246 -34.66 -11.21 -15.94
C ASP A 246 -35.62 -10.92 -14.77
N THR A 247 -36.47 -11.89 -14.47
CA THR A 247 -37.34 -11.90 -13.30
C THR A 247 -37.28 -13.26 -12.63
N LEU A 248 -36.78 -13.29 -11.40
CA LEU A 248 -36.60 -14.48 -10.59
C LEU A 248 -37.66 -14.48 -9.50
N THR A 249 -38.31 -15.62 -9.26
CA THR A 249 -39.30 -15.75 -8.20
C THR A 249 -38.97 -16.93 -7.32
N GLY A 250 -39.21 -16.80 -6.02
CA GLY A 250 -39.16 -17.97 -5.14
C GLY A 250 -39.83 -17.70 -3.79
N LYS A 251 -39.92 -18.77 -3.00
CA LYS A 251 -40.58 -18.80 -1.69
C LYS A 251 -39.97 -19.92 -0.86
N GLY A 252 -40.12 -19.84 0.46
CA GLY A 252 -39.67 -20.83 1.42
C GLY A 252 -38.53 -20.32 2.30
N THR A 253 -38.41 -20.90 3.49
CA THR A 253 -37.36 -20.60 4.47
C THR A 253 -36.07 -21.34 4.12
N ASN A 254 -34.92 -20.67 4.22
CA ASN A 254 -33.59 -21.19 3.87
C ASN A 254 -33.52 -21.86 2.48
N ASN A 255 -34.21 -21.30 1.48
CA ASN A 255 -34.36 -21.91 0.16
C ASN A 255 -33.54 -21.15 -0.90
N PRO A 256 -32.59 -21.78 -1.62
CA PRO A 256 -31.93 -21.14 -2.76
C PRO A 256 -32.97 -20.78 -3.83
N MET A 257 -32.96 -19.52 -4.27
CA MET A 257 -33.85 -19.05 -5.33
C MET A 257 -33.23 -19.33 -6.70
N ALA A 258 -32.02 -18.81 -6.94
CA ALA A 258 -31.36 -18.92 -8.22
C ALA A 258 -29.85 -18.61 -8.13
N THR A 259 -29.10 -19.18 -9.07
CA THR A 259 -27.76 -18.73 -9.43
C THR A 259 -27.75 -18.45 -10.94
N LYS A 260 -27.37 -17.23 -11.33
CA LYS A 260 -27.38 -16.75 -12.71
C LYS A 260 -26.11 -15.99 -13.03
N THR A 261 -25.82 -15.83 -14.31
CA THR A 261 -24.70 -15.04 -14.81
C THR A 261 -25.19 -14.08 -15.87
N TYR A 262 -24.73 -12.83 -15.80
CA TYR A 262 -25.10 -11.77 -16.73
C TYR A 262 -23.87 -11.00 -17.20
N THR A 263 -24.06 -10.10 -18.17
CA THR A 263 -23.03 -9.15 -18.64
C THR A 263 -23.55 -7.74 -18.49
N SER A 264 -22.77 -6.84 -17.88
CA SER A 264 -23.24 -5.53 -17.38
C SER A 264 -23.55 -4.46 -18.43
N GLY A 265 -23.40 -4.71 -19.74
CA GLY A 265 -23.64 -3.69 -20.77
C GLY A 265 -22.77 -2.43 -20.58
N THR A 266 -23.38 -1.25 -20.44
CA THR A 266 -22.69 0.01 -20.08
C THR A 266 -22.31 0.11 -18.60
N GLY A 267 -22.67 -0.89 -17.81
CA GLY A 267 -22.29 -1.02 -16.41
C GLY A 267 -23.40 -0.64 -15.42
N LYS A 268 -24.50 -0.01 -15.86
CA LYS A 268 -25.61 0.33 -14.97
C LYS A 268 -26.44 -0.91 -14.68
N VAL A 269 -26.40 -1.38 -13.43
CA VAL A 269 -27.20 -2.53 -12.98
C VAL A 269 -28.14 -2.06 -11.89
N CYS A 270 -29.42 -2.42 -11.99
CA CYS A 270 -30.38 -2.20 -10.92
C CYS A 270 -31.07 -3.51 -10.54
N ILE A 271 -31.30 -3.68 -9.25
CA ILE A 271 -31.99 -4.83 -8.69
C ILE A 271 -33.20 -4.31 -7.94
N GLU A 272 -34.36 -4.81 -8.32
CA GLU A 272 -35.63 -4.52 -7.67
C GLU A 272 -36.16 -5.79 -7.01
N ILE A 273 -36.59 -5.70 -5.75
CA ILE A 273 -37.06 -6.84 -4.96
C ILE A 273 -38.44 -6.53 -4.38
N GLU A 274 -39.39 -7.42 -4.63
CA GLU A 274 -40.76 -7.34 -4.14
C GLU A 274 -41.14 -8.59 -3.35
N GLY A 275 -41.94 -8.42 -2.29
CA GLY A 275 -42.61 -9.51 -1.58
C GLY A 275 -44.12 -9.42 -1.76
N ASP A 276 -44.72 -10.50 -2.27
CA ASP A 276 -46.14 -10.57 -2.67
C ASP A 276 -46.60 -9.34 -3.48
N GLY A 277 -45.73 -8.90 -4.42
CA GLY A 277 -46.00 -7.79 -5.33
C GLY A 277 -45.88 -6.39 -4.71
N LYS A 278 -45.34 -6.27 -3.49
CA LYS A 278 -45.06 -4.99 -2.83
C LYS A 278 -43.55 -4.75 -2.76
N PRO A 279 -43.06 -3.50 -2.97
CA PRO A 279 -41.65 -3.19 -2.79
C PRO A 279 -41.13 -3.60 -1.41
N SER A 280 -39.98 -4.27 -1.40
CA SER A 280 -39.30 -4.65 -0.16
C SER A 280 -38.50 -3.46 0.38
N LYS A 281 -38.24 -3.42 1.68
CA LYS A 281 -37.19 -2.56 2.21
C LYS A 281 -35.84 -3.21 1.99
N LEU A 282 -34.88 -2.46 1.48
CA LEU A 282 -33.55 -2.97 1.17
C LEU A 282 -32.52 -2.42 2.14
N ARG A 283 -31.55 -3.26 2.47
CA ARG A 283 -30.26 -2.86 3.01
C ARG A 283 -29.17 -3.44 2.13
N TYR A 284 -28.24 -2.61 1.71
CA TYR A 284 -27.24 -3.01 0.73
C TYR A 284 -25.83 -2.59 1.12
N PHE A 285 -24.89 -3.30 0.51
CA PHE A 285 -23.47 -2.96 0.46
C PHE A 285 -22.97 -3.27 -0.95
N ASP A 286 -22.39 -2.30 -1.62
CA ASP A 286 -21.70 -2.50 -2.90
C ASP A 286 -20.26 -2.01 -2.79
N ASN A 287 -19.33 -2.80 -3.32
CA ASN A 287 -17.91 -2.49 -3.27
C ASN A 287 -17.24 -3.01 -4.55
N ALA A 288 -16.76 -2.06 -5.35
CA ALA A 288 -15.93 -2.33 -6.50
C ALA A 288 -14.49 -2.01 -6.11
N LEU A 289 -13.69 -3.02 -5.74
CA LEU A 289 -12.27 -2.88 -5.36
C LEU A 289 -11.47 -2.40 -6.58
N ASP A 290 -11.44 -1.09 -6.82
CA ASP A 290 -10.89 -0.44 -8.01
C ASP A 290 -11.47 -1.01 -9.33
N GLY A 291 -12.72 -1.48 -9.28
CA GLY A 291 -13.44 -2.08 -10.41
C GLY A 291 -13.35 -3.60 -10.50
N LYS A 292 -12.26 -4.27 -10.09
CA LYS A 292 -12.13 -5.74 -10.11
C LYS A 292 -11.14 -6.25 -9.04
N PRO A 293 -11.53 -7.19 -8.15
CA PRO A 293 -12.84 -7.84 -8.05
C PRO A 293 -13.87 -6.93 -7.35
N GLY A 294 -15.13 -7.34 -7.31
CA GLY A 294 -16.14 -6.62 -6.56
C GLY A 294 -17.33 -7.48 -6.16
N THR A 295 -18.11 -6.94 -5.24
CA THR A 295 -19.29 -7.59 -4.67
C THR A 295 -20.42 -6.60 -4.43
N VAL A 296 -21.65 -7.07 -4.57
CA VAL A 296 -22.85 -6.39 -4.04
C VAL A 296 -23.61 -7.39 -3.19
N ILE A 297 -24.02 -6.97 -1.99
CA ILE A 297 -24.91 -7.74 -1.11
C ILE A 297 -26.16 -6.90 -0.90
N ILE A 298 -27.33 -7.50 -1.12
CA ILE A 298 -28.62 -6.87 -0.83
C ILE A 298 -29.42 -7.82 0.05
N GLY A 299 -29.85 -7.33 1.21
CA GLY A 299 -30.85 -7.95 2.06
C GLY A 299 -32.19 -7.23 1.91
N ALA A 300 -33.27 -7.98 1.81
CA ALA A 300 -34.63 -7.47 1.68
C ALA A 300 -35.49 -7.86 2.89
N GLU A 301 -36.42 -6.98 3.23
CA GLU A 301 -37.43 -7.14 4.29
C GLU A 301 -38.82 -6.84 3.73
N ASN A 302 -39.78 -7.72 4.03
CA ASN A 302 -41.18 -7.63 3.63
C ASN A 302 -42.16 -7.54 4.81
N GLY A 303 -41.65 -7.56 6.05
CA GLY A 303 -42.39 -7.46 7.28
C GLY A 303 -41.94 -6.30 8.18
N THR A 304 -42.10 -6.47 9.49
CA THR A 304 -41.95 -5.40 10.49
C THR A 304 -40.74 -5.55 11.41
N ASN A 305 -39.93 -6.61 11.27
CA ASN A 305 -38.83 -6.88 12.20
C ASN A 305 -37.48 -6.26 11.75
N ASN A 306 -37.41 -5.70 10.54
CA ASN A 306 -36.26 -4.99 9.97
C ASN A 306 -34.95 -5.78 10.07
N ASN A 307 -35.02 -7.09 9.85
CA ASN A 307 -33.84 -7.96 9.87
C ASN A 307 -33.21 -8.13 8.48
N TYR A 308 -33.92 -7.71 7.41
CA TYR A 308 -33.47 -7.73 6.02
C TYR A 308 -32.98 -9.10 5.53
N ASN A 309 -33.60 -10.17 6.03
CA ASN A 309 -33.21 -11.53 5.71
C ASN A 309 -34.27 -12.32 4.94
N ASP A 310 -35.42 -11.73 4.58
CA ASP A 310 -36.50 -12.40 3.84
C ASP A 310 -36.04 -12.86 2.45
N CYS A 311 -35.20 -12.06 1.81
CA CYS A 311 -34.43 -12.41 0.62
C CYS A 311 -33.02 -11.84 0.73
N VAL A 312 -32.01 -12.64 0.42
CA VAL A 312 -30.60 -12.21 0.39
C VAL A 312 -30.02 -12.51 -0.97
N MET A 313 -29.36 -11.53 -1.56
CA MET A 313 -28.75 -11.63 -2.86
C MET A 313 -27.30 -11.17 -2.81
N ILE A 314 -26.43 -11.91 -3.50
CA ILE A 314 -25.02 -11.64 -3.63
C ILE A 314 -24.67 -11.59 -5.11
N LEU A 315 -23.99 -10.52 -5.53
CA LEU A 315 -23.35 -10.43 -6.83
C LEU A 315 -21.84 -10.42 -6.66
N ASN A 316 -21.14 -11.02 -7.61
CA ASN A 316 -19.67 -11.03 -7.60
C ASN A 316 -19.09 -10.97 -9.03
N TRP A 317 -17.96 -10.28 -9.19
CA TRP A 317 -17.26 -10.13 -10.47
C TRP A 317 -15.75 -9.91 -10.30
N PRO A 318 -14.94 -10.05 -11.38
CA PRO A 318 -15.32 -10.66 -12.66
C PRO A 318 -15.56 -12.17 -12.50
N LEU A 319 -16.49 -12.71 -13.27
CA LEU A 319 -16.50 -14.15 -13.58
C LEU A 319 -15.70 -14.38 -14.86
N VAL A 320 -14.88 -15.42 -14.87
CA VAL A 320 -14.08 -15.84 -16.04
C VAL A 320 -14.99 -16.61 -17.01
#